data_AF-A0A2T6M142-F1
#
_entry.id   AF-A0A2T6M142-F1
#
_cell.length_a   1.000
_cell.length_b   1.000
_cell.length_c   1.000
_cell.angle_alpha   90.00
_cell.angle_beta   90.00
_cell.angle_gamma   90.00
#
_symmetry.space_group_name_H-M   'P 1'
#
loop_
_entity.id
_entity.type
_entity.pdbx_description
1 polymer ?
#
loop_
_entity_poly.entity_id
_entity_poly.type
_entity_poly.pdbx_seq_one_letter_code
_entity_poly.pdbx_strand_id
1 'polypeptide(L)' 'MFGRVLCLFNRHRPQRDKVAWDGFNYNSECVDCGKRIYRRQGGGWRAMRAPALDEKGAEAQ' A
#
# COMPACT_ATOMS: atom_id res chain seq x y z
N MET A 1 20.65 -2.95 -2.20
CA MET A 1 20.12 -4.31 -1.89
C MET A 1 19.30 -4.40 -0.59
N PHE A 2 19.43 -3.49 0.39
CA PHE A 2 18.69 -3.59 1.68
C PHE A 2 17.17 -3.35 1.64
N GLY A 3 16.62 -2.70 0.60
CA GLY A 3 15.18 -2.38 0.56
C GLY A 3 14.25 -3.58 0.38
N ARG A 4 14.75 -4.68 -0.21
CA ARG A 4 13.99 -5.93 -0.35
C ARG A 4 13.74 -6.66 0.97
N VAL A 5 14.63 -6.51 1.96
CA VAL A 5 14.44 -7.12 3.29
C VAL A 5 13.26 -6.47 4.02
N LEU A 6 13.11 -5.14 3.92
CA LEU A 6 11.97 -4.42 4.51
C LEU A 6 10.63 -4.85 3.90
N CYS A 7 10.63 -5.27 2.62
CA CYS A 7 9.43 -5.79 1.96
C CYS A 7 8.91 -7.09 2.61
N LEU A 8 9.79 -7.91 3.21
CA LEU A 8 9.37 -9.12 3.95
C LEU A 8 8.62 -8.77 5.23
N PHE A 9 8.90 -7.61 5.84
CA PHE A 9 8.18 -7.06 6.98
C PHE A 9 6.98 -6.18 6.56
N ASN A 10 6.50 -6.32 5.32
CA ASN A 10 5.41 -5.53 4.74
C ASN A 10 5.65 -4.01 4.79
N ARG A 11 6.92 -3.59 4.82
CA ARG A 11 7.34 -2.18 4.77
C ARG A 11 7.86 -1.87 3.39
N HIS A 12 7.03 -1.22 2.60
CA HIS A 12 7.35 -0.91 1.21
C HIS A 12 7.67 0.57 1.01
N ARG A 13 8.41 0.88 -0.06
CA ARG A 13 8.61 2.25 -0.53
C ARG A 13 7.89 2.45 -1.87
N PRO A 14 7.04 3.47 -2.01
CA PRO A 14 6.36 3.76 -3.26
C PRO A 14 7.31 4.37 -4.28
N GLN A 15 7.01 4.14 -5.55
CA GLN A 15 7.47 4.96 -6.64
C GLN A 15 6.70 6.29 -6.61
N ARG A 16 7.32 7.34 -6.04
CA ARG A 16 6.65 8.63 -5.73
C ARG A 16 6.00 9.31 -6.94
N ASP A 17 6.61 9.14 -8.11
CA ASP A 17 6.14 9.63 -9.41
C ASP A 17 4.89 8.89 -9.94
N LYS A 18 4.60 7.68 -9.44
CA LYS A 18 3.44 6.87 -9.85
C LYS A 18 2.38 6.73 -8.77
N VAL A 19 2.43 7.56 -7.73
CA VAL A 19 1.42 7.54 -6.67
C VAL A 19 0.10 8.09 -7.22
N ALA A 20 -0.93 7.27 -7.18
CA ALA A 20 -2.29 7.66 -7.54
C ALA A 20 -3.24 7.51 -6.34
N TRP A 21 -4.28 8.33 -6.28
CA TRP A 21 -5.36 8.20 -5.31
C TRP A 21 -6.55 7.47 -5.95
N ASP A 22 -7.03 6.39 -5.35
CA ASP A 22 -8.17 5.60 -5.89
C ASP A 22 -9.52 5.98 -5.27
N GLY A 23 -9.57 7.04 -4.46
CA GLY A 23 -10.75 7.44 -3.68
C GLY A 23 -10.70 7.02 -2.22
N PHE A 24 -9.88 6.03 -1.85
CA PHE A 24 -9.82 5.51 -0.47
C PHE A 24 -8.39 5.21 0.03
N ASN A 25 -7.50 4.79 -0.85
CA ASN A 25 -6.08 4.58 -0.59
C ASN A 25 -5.22 5.27 -1.66
N TYR A 26 -4.03 5.70 -1.27
CA TYR A 26 -2.95 5.93 -2.21
C TYR A 26 -2.46 4.57 -2.71
N ASN A 27 -2.33 4.39 -4.01
CA ASN A 27 -1.78 3.19 -4.64
C ASN A 27 -0.53 3.54 -5.46
N SER A 28 0.43 2.62 -5.49
CA SER A 28 1.71 2.77 -6.19
C SER A 28 2.34 1.40 -6.43
N GLU A 29 3.42 1.36 -7.19
CA GLU A 29 4.35 0.23 -7.23
C GLU A 29 5.48 0.40 -6.21
N CYS A 30 6.00 -0.69 -5.66
CA CYS A 30 7.16 -0.68 -4.78
C CYS A 30 8.46 -0.64 -5.58
N VAL A 31 9.33 0.34 -5.31
CA VAL A 31 10.63 0.49 -6.00
C VAL A 31 11.60 -0.66 -5.72
N ASP A 32 11.41 -1.40 -4.63
CA ASP A 32 12.33 -2.46 -4.20
C ASP A 32 11.91 -3.85 -4.69
N CYS A 33 10.60 -4.14 -4.71
CA CYS A 33 10.07 -5.48 -5.04
C CYS A 33 9.09 -5.50 -6.22
N GLY A 34 8.71 -4.36 -6.77
CA GLY A 34 7.77 -4.26 -7.91
C GLY A 34 6.32 -4.59 -7.57
N LYS A 35 5.99 -4.92 -6.31
CA LYS A 35 4.61 -5.24 -5.93
C LYS A 35 3.74 -3.98 -5.92
N ARG A 36 2.46 -4.14 -6.24
CA ARG A 36 1.42 -3.13 -6.00
C ARG A 36 1.30 -2.92 -4.49
N ILE A 37 1.34 -1.67 -4.05
CA ILE A 37 1.28 -1.28 -2.65
C ILE A 37 0.27 -0.16 -2.45
N TYR A 38 -0.25 -0.09 -1.23
CA TYR A 38 -1.32 0.79 -0.83
C TYR A 38 -0.96 1.50 0.47
N ARG A 39 -1.43 2.73 0.62
CA ARG A 39 -1.28 3.54 1.83
C ARG A 39 -2.60 4.25 2.12
N ARG A 40 -3.13 4.07 3.33
CA ARG A 40 -4.17 4.95 3.87
C ARG A 40 -3.58 6.33 4.20
N GLN A 41 -4.43 7.35 4.22
CA GLN A 41 -4.04 8.68 4.68
C GLN A 41 -3.38 8.59 6.08
N GLY A 42 -2.18 9.17 6.24
CA GLY A 42 -1.41 9.09 7.49
C GLY A 42 -0.72 7.75 7.80
N GLY A 43 -1.01 6.68 7.04
CA GLY A 43 -0.44 5.35 7.27
C GLY A 43 0.89 5.09 6.55
N GLY A 44 1.43 3.88 6.76
CA GLY A 44 2.55 3.34 6.01
C GLY A 44 2.13 2.65 4.71
N TRP A 45 3.09 2.42 3.81
CA TRP A 45 2.89 1.68 2.57
C TRP A 45 3.00 0.16 2.80
N ARG A 46 1.95 -0.57 2.41
CA ARG A 46 1.78 -2.02 2.62
C ARG A 46 1.31 -2.68 1.33
N ALA A 47 1.56 -3.98 1.16
CA ALA A 47 1.07 -4.73 0.00
C ALA A 47 -0.45 -4.98 0.04
N MET A 48 -1.06 -4.90 1.22
CA MET A 48 -2.49 -5.11 1.41
C MET A 48 -3.26 -3.81 1.22
N ARG A 49 -4.24 -3.81 0.32
CA ARG A 49 -5.21 -2.72 0.20
C ARG A 49 -6.10 -2.77 1.44
N ALA A 50 -6.19 -1.66 2.18
CA ALA A 50 -7.16 -1.60 3.25
C ALA A 50 -8.56 -1.64 2.63
N PRO A 51 -9.50 -2.43 3.17
CA PRO A 51 -10.86 -2.48 2.67
C PRO A 51 -11.42 -1.06 2.71
N ALA A 52 -12.13 -0.66 1.65
CA ALA A 52 -12.99 0.51 1.71
C ALA A 52 -13.86 0.29 2.94
N LEU A 53 -13.72 1.16 3.95
CA LEU A 53 -14.65 1.15 5.06
C LEU A 53 -15.96 1.62 4.44
N ASP A 54 -16.75 0.70 3.92
CA ASP A 54 -18.17 0.92 3.82
C ASP A 54 -18.66 1.21 5.25
N GLU A 55 -19.66 2.05 5.37
CA GLU A 55 -20.19 2.56 6.64
C GLU A 55 -20.73 1.45 7.58
N LYS A 56 -20.56 0.17 7.23
CA LYS A 56 -20.98 -1.01 7.97
C LYS A 56 -19.87 -2.02 8.25
N GLY A 57 -18.61 -1.64 8.34
CA GLY A 57 -17.58 -2.40 9.05
C GLY A 57 -17.58 -3.93 8.84
N ALA A 58 -17.70 -4.40 7.59
CA ALA A 58 -17.66 -5.81 7.27
C ALA A 58 -16.42 -6.11 6.42
N GLU A 59 -15.48 -6.84 7.00
CA GLU A 59 -14.40 -7.49 6.24
C GLU A 59 -15.00 -8.37 5.15
N ALA A 60 -14.72 -8.05 3.89
CA ALA A 60 -14.97 -8.95 2.77
C ALA A 60 -14.04 -10.16 2.92
N GLN A 61 -14.61 -11.29 3.32
CA GLN A 61 -14.00 -12.62 3.36
C GLN A 61 -13.95 -13.23 1.95
#